data_AF-G2NEA6-F1
#
_entry.id   AF-G2NEA6-F1
#
_cell.length_a   1.000
_cell.length_b   1.000
_cell.length_c   1.000
_cell.angle_alpha   90.00
_cell.angle_beta   90.00
_cell.angle_gamma   90.00
#
_symmetry.space_group_name_H-M   'P 1'
#
loop_
_entity.id
_entity.type
_entity.pdbx_description
1 polymer ?
#
loop_
_entity_poly.entity_id
_entity_poly.type
_entity_poly.pdbx_seq_one_letter_code
_entity_poly.pdbx_strand_id
1 'polypeptide(L)'
;MTAWLRDETTLHTGAAPRHGVDILAALRDGPDRLPERAGDRVGQVTPSGAAWLAGASAYPRTTLARWEAHPTTAGVLPCGSSFDVVNVPALFGRRMLEQLWAEGPGSGPVATHRGRLLLFAAPGTAQRLPSLLSWEEWGTGHPRVPRASLPALLCHGTGDAVTVPPLVAGPGAGGPRWLVAPDTRNPWLPGPDVLLWACVRVTRSAAPSTTGNSIFPPADPGANVYDVSRRR
;
A
#
# COMPACT_ATOMS: atom_id res chain seq x y z
N MET A 1 -8.38 -0.79 29.44
CA MET A 1 -8.98 0.43 28.87
C MET A 1 -8.87 0.35 27.35
N THR A 2 -9.87 0.08 26.54
CA THR A 2 -11.27 -0.36 26.70
C THR A 2 -11.53 -1.23 25.47
N ALA A 3 -12.12 -2.40 25.70
CA ALA A 3 -12.50 -3.36 24.67
C ALA A 3 -13.62 -2.77 23.82
N TRP A 4 -13.57 -3.01 22.50
CA TRP A 4 -14.68 -2.71 21.60
C TRP A 4 -15.82 -3.68 21.91
N LEU A 5 -16.78 -3.18 22.70
CA LEU A 5 -18.03 -3.85 23.04
C LEU A 5 -18.91 -3.91 21.79
N ARG A 6 -19.28 -5.13 21.38
CA ARG A 6 -20.27 -5.36 20.33
C ARG A 6 -21.65 -5.05 20.89
N ASP A 7 -22.38 -4.19 20.21
CA ASP A 7 -23.82 -4.00 20.44
C ASP A 7 -24.57 -4.93 19.47
N GLU A 8 -25.31 -5.88 20.02
CA GLU A 8 -26.15 -6.82 19.29
C GLU A 8 -27.53 -6.20 19.10
N THR A 9 -27.85 -5.75 17.88
CA THR A 9 -29.20 -5.37 17.48
C THR A 9 -29.69 -6.26 16.33
N THR A 10 -30.52 -7.22 16.71
CA THR A 10 -31.61 -7.89 15.97
C THR A 10 -31.61 -7.77 14.43
N LEU A 11 -31.26 -8.85 13.75
CA LEU A 11 -31.46 -9.02 12.30
C LEU A 11 -32.92 -9.35 11.98
N HIS A 12 -33.53 -8.49 11.18
CA HIS A 12 -34.77 -8.75 10.46
C HIS A 12 -34.57 -9.78 9.34
N THR A 13 -35.42 -10.79 9.33
CA THR A 13 -35.63 -11.72 8.21
C THR A 13 -36.20 -10.97 7.00
N GLY A 14 -35.44 -10.93 5.91
CA GLY A 14 -35.88 -10.38 4.62
C GLY A 14 -35.01 -10.91 3.47
N ALA A 15 -35.64 -11.63 2.55
CA ALA A 15 -35.08 -12.47 1.49
C ALA A 15 -33.95 -11.87 0.63
N ALA A 16 -32.91 -12.68 0.38
CA ALA A 16 -31.85 -12.41 -0.61
C ALA A 16 -32.27 -12.90 -2.02
N PRO A 17 -32.06 -12.13 -3.09
CA PRO A 17 -32.15 -12.64 -4.45
C PRO A 17 -30.84 -13.35 -4.82
N ARG A 18 -30.95 -14.60 -5.27
CA ARG A 18 -29.85 -15.40 -5.81
C ARG A 18 -29.44 -14.83 -7.17
N HIS A 19 -28.26 -14.20 -7.26
CA HIS A 19 -27.63 -13.91 -8.55
C HIS A 19 -27.03 -15.19 -9.11
N GLY A 20 -27.85 -15.96 -9.85
CA GLY A 20 -27.37 -17.00 -10.73
C GLY A 20 -26.68 -16.36 -11.93
N VAL A 21 -25.40 -16.65 -12.12
CA VAL A 21 -24.69 -16.29 -13.34
C VAL A 21 -25.32 -17.08 -14.48
N ASP A 22 -25.92 -16.39 -15.44
CA ASP A 22 -26.54 -17.04 -16.60
C ASP A 22 -25.46 -17.47 -17.59
N ILE A 23 -24.96 -18.69 -17.39
CA ILE A 23 -23.90 -19.31 -18.19
C ILE A 23 -24.30 -19.40 -19.69
N LEU A 24 -25.60 -19.41 -20.00
CA LEU A 24 -26.11 -19.45 -21.37
C LEU A 24 -26.05 -18.08 -22.07
N ALA A 25 -26.03 -16.98 -21.33
CA ALA A 25 -25.79 -15.65 -21.90
C ALA A 25 -24.31 -15.46 -22.32
N ALA A 26 -23.37 -16.08 -21.59
CA ALA A 26 -21.94 -16.00 -21.88
C ALA A 26 -21.51 -16.77 -23.16
N LEU A 27 -22.34 -17.70 -23.65
CA LEU A 27 -22.03 -18.54 -24.82
C LEU A 27 -22.56 -17.99 -26.14
N ARG A 28 -23.29 -16.85 -26.14
CA ARG A 28 -23.78 -16.20 -27.37
C ARG A 28 -22.89 -15.09 -27.91
N ASP A 29 -21.95 -14.58 -27.11
CA ASP A 29 -20.93 -13.64 -27.60
C ASP A 29 -19.76 -14.44 -28.20
N GLY A 30 -19.52 -14.24 -29.50
CA GLY A 30 -18.49 -14.95 -30.26
C GLY A 30 -17.06 -14.71 -29.75
N PRO A 31 -16.09 -15.55 -30.14
CA PRO A 31 -14.76 -15.65 -29.52
C PRO A 31 -13.80 -14.45 -29.74
N ASP A 32 -14.25 -13.31 -30.28
CA ASP A 32 -13.38 -12.17 -30.64
C ASP A 32 -13.46 -10.96 -29.70
N ARG A 33 -13.97 -11.14 -28.47
CA ARG A 33 -13.77 -10.15 -27.39
C ARG A 33 -13.09 -10.82 -26.19
N LEU A 34 -11.77 -10.73 -26.16
CA LEU A 34 -10.99 -10.99 -24.95
C LEU A 34 -11.59 -10.17 -23.79
N PRO A 35 -11.86 -10.79 -22.62
CA PRO A 35 -12.43 -10.08 -21.50
C PRO A 35 -11.39 -9.06 -21.00
N GLU A 36 -11.67 -7.77 -21.16
CA GLU A 36 -10.97 -6.71 -20.44
C GLU A 36 -11.04 -7.06 -18.95
N ARG A 37 -9.87 -7.40 -18.39
CA ARG A 37 -9.73 -7.98 -17.06
C ARG A 37 -10.40 -7.08 -16.03
N ALA A 38 -11.19 -7.66 -15.13
CA ALA A 38 -11.77 -6.97 -13.98
C ALA A 38 -10.75 -6.18 -13.11
N GLY A 39 -9.44 -6.45 -13.25
CA GLY A 39 -8.36 -5.66 -12.66
C GLY A 39 -8.16 -4.25 -13.26
N ASP A 40 -8.78 -3.92 -14.40
CA ASP A 40 -8.62 -2.62 -15.05
C ASP A 40 -9.39 -1.50 -14.32
N ARG A 41 -10.50 -1.84 -13.64
CA ARG A 41 -11.32 -0.84 -12.92
C ARG A 41 -10.66 -0.29 -11.66
N VAL A 42 -9.85 -1.08 -10.96
CA VAL A 42 -9.17 -0.65 -9.71
C VAL A 42 -8.03 0.33 -10.02
N GLY A 43 -7.51 0.31 -11.25
CA GLY A 43 -6.44 1.21 -11.70
C GLY A 43 -6.93 2.50 -12.36
N GLN A 44 -8.24 2.66 -12.59
CA GLN A 44 -8.80 3.82 -13.29
C GLN A 44 -9.30 4.89 -12.33
N VAL A 45 -8.90 6.13 -12.56
CA VAL A 45 -9.35 7.28 -11.77
C VAL A 45 -10.74 7.69 -12.24
N THR A 46 -11.70 7.77 -11.32
CA THR A 46 -13.05 8.28 -11.65
C THR A 46 -13.03 9.81 -11.72
N PRO A 47 -14.04 10.47 -12.34
CA PRO A 47 -14.16 11.93 -12.30
C PRO A 47 -14.17 12.49 -10.87
N SER A 48 -14.81 11.80 -9.93
CA SER A 48 -14.81 12.16 -8.50
C SER A 48 -13.42 12.07 -7.88
N GLY A 49 -12.66 11.02 -8.20
CA GLY A 49 -11.28 10.85 -7.77
C GLY A 49 -10.33 11.90 -8.39
N ALA A 50 -10.53 12.23 -9.66
CA ALA A 50 -9.80 13.31 -10.33
C ALA A 50 -10.07 14.66 -9.66
N ALA A 51 -11.33 14.94 -9.28
CA ALA A 51 -11.71 16.14 -8.56
C ALA A 51 -11.08 16.23 -7.16
N TRP A 52 -10.93 15.10 -6.46
CA TRP A 52 -10.17 15.04 -5.20
C TRP A 52 -8.69 15.35 -5.42
N LEU A 53 -8.03 14.68 -6.37
CA LEU A 53 -6.62 14.91 -6.70
C LEU A 53 -6.36 16.37 -7.06
N ALA A 54 -7.20 16.96 -7.93
CA ALA A 54 -7.08 18.35 -8.33
C ALA A 54 -7.31 19.32 -7.16
N GLY A 55 -8.05 18.92 -6.14
CA GLY A 55 -8.27 19.68 -4.90
C GLY A 55 -7.00 19.97 -4.11
N ALA A 56 -5.93 19.19 -4.31
CA ALA A 56 -4.64 19.44 -3.69
C ALA A 56 -3.95 20.71 -4.26
N SER A 57 -4.23 21.03 -5.53
CA SER A 57 -3.66 22.18 -6.23
C SER A 57 -4.28 23.51 -5.78
N ALA A 58 -3.51 24.59 -5.85
CA ALA A 58 -4.02 25.95 -5.65
C ALA A 58 -5.08 26.36 -6.69
N TYR A 59 -5.08 25.71 -7.87
CA TYR A 59 -6.03 25.96 -8.96
C TYR A 59 -6.70 24.65 -9.42
N PRO A 60 -7.69 24.12 -8.67
CA PRO A 60 -8.28 22.82 -8.96
C PRO A 60 -8.96 22.74 -10.34
N ARG A 61 -9.70 23.79 -10.75
CA ARG A 61 -10.40 23.82 -12.05
C ARG A 61 -9.43 23.78 -13.22
N THR A 62 -8.36 24.56 -13.17
CA THR A 62 -7.31 24.58 -14.20
C THR A 62 -6.57 23.26 -14.25
N THR A 63 -6.33 22.64 -13.10
CA THR A 63 -5.68 21.32 -13.01
C THR A 63 -6.53 20.24 -13.67
N LEU A 64 -7.85 20.21 -13.39
CA LEU A 64 -8.80 19.32 -14.05
C LEU A 64 -8.84 19.54 -15.56
N ALA A 65 -9.02 20.78 -16.01
CA ALA A 65 -9.07 21.09 -17.44
C ALA A 65 -7.81 20.65 -18.19
N ARG A 66 -6.63 20.78 -17.55
CA ARG A 66 -5.36 20.30 -18.13
C ARG A 66 -5.34 18.77 -18.27
N TRP A 67 -5.79 18.06 -17.24
CA TRP A 67 -5.86 16.60 -17.30
C TRP A 67 -6.93 16.09 -18.25
N GLU A 68 -8.08 16.75 -18.37
CA GLU A 68 -9.10 16.42 -19.37
C GLU A 68 -8.55 16.58 -20.79
N ALA A 69 -7.75 17.62 -21.04
CA ALA A 69 -7.08 17.81 -22.32
C ALA A 69 -5.95 16.78 -22.57
N HIS A 70 -5.33 16.24 -21.52
CA HIS A 70 -4.19 15.31 -21.62
C HIS A 70 -4.29 14.16 -20.60
N PRO A 71 -5.30 13.26 -20.71
CA PRO A 71 -5.66 12.32 -19.64
C PRO A 71 -4.62 11.22 -19.41
N THR A 72 -3.75 10.98 -20.38
CA THR A 72 -2.65 10.01 -20.35
C THR A 72 -1.34 10.60 -19.81
N THR A 73 -1.31 11.89 -19.45
CA THR A 73 -0.12 12.57 -18.94
C THR A 73 -0.08 12.52 -17.42
N ALA A 74 1.08 12.15 -16.85
CA ALA A 74 1.29 12.17 -15.41
C ALA A 74 1.22 13.61 -14.85
N GLY A 75 0.68 13.77 -13.65
CA GLY A 75 0.56 15.05 -12.96
C GLY A 75 1.64 15.25 -11.90
N VAL A 76 1.83 16.48 -11.46
CA VAL A 76 2.55 16.81 -10.23
C VAL A 76 1.59 17.55 -9.31
N LEU A 77 1.46 17.09 -8.08
CA LEU A 77 0.56 17.67 -7.08
C LEU A 77 1.32 18.00 -5.80
N PRO A 78 1.02 19.14 -5.15
CA PRO A 78 1.56 19.43 -3.83
C PRO A 78 0.98 18.47 -2.78
N CYS A 79 1.78 18.18 -1.76
CA CYS A 79 1.37 17.42 -0.57
C CYS A 79 1.03 18.36 0.60
N GLY A 80 0.41 17.82 1.65
CA GLY A 80 0.10 18.54 2.89
C GLY A 80 -1.27 19.22 2.95
N SER A 81 -1.93 19.44 1.81
CA SER A 81 -3.27 20.06 1.76
C SER A 81 -4.39 19.02 1.81
N SER A 82 -4.53 18.22 0.76
CA SER A 82 -5.55 17.17 0.65
C SER A 82 -5.06 15.79 1.07
N PHE A 83 -3.75 15.55 0.98
CA PHE A 83 -3.10 14.30 1.35
C PHE A 83 -1.61 14.52 1.60
N ASP A 84 -1.03 13.64 2.38
CA ASP A 84 0.40 13.39 2.41
C ASP A 84 0.72 12.13 1.59
N VAL A 85 2.00 11.90 1.27
CA VAL A 85 2.42 10.66 0.62
C VAL A 85 3.56 10.01 1.38
N VAL A 86 3.38 8.74 1.73
CA VAL A 86 4.45 7.88 2.26
C VAL A 86 4.99 7.03 1.13
N ASN A 87 6.23 7.32 0.77
CA ASN A 87 6.95 6.73 -0.34
C ASN A 87 7.90 5.63 0.17
N VAL A 88 7.60 4.39 -0.20
CA VAL A 88 8.21 3.17 0.37
C VAL A 88 8.79 2.27 -0.72
N PRO A 89 9.88 1.52 -0.47
CA PRO A 89 10.38 0.55 -1.45
C PRO A 89 9.32 -0.49 -1.81
N ALA A 90 9.26 -0.88 -3.10
CA ALA A 90 8.10 -1.59 -3.61
C ALA A 90 7.78 -2.91 -2.90
N LEU A 91 8.79 -3.71 -2.54
CA LEU A 91 8.57 -4.98 -1.86
C LEU A 91 8.02 -4.79 -0.44
N PHE A 92 8.58 -3.83 0.31
CA PHE A 92 8.10 -3.50 1.65
C PHE A 92 6.67 -2.94 1.61
N GLY A 93 6.42 -2.01 0.68
CA GLY A 93 5.09 -1.44 0.47
C GLY A 93 4.03 -2.48 0.10
N ARG A 94 4.35 -3.47 -0.73
CA ARG A 94 3.40 -4.55 -1.05
C ARG A 94 3.01 -5.34 0.19
N ARG A 95 3.98 -5.70 1.02
CA ARG A 95 3.70 -6.37 2.30
C ARG A 95 2.88 -5.48 3.24
N MET A 96 3.12 -4.16 3.25
CA MET A 96 2.27 -3.24 4.00
C MET A 96 0.83 -3.26 3.50
N LEU A 97 0.60 -3.23 2.18
CA LEU A 97 -0.74 -3.31 1.60
C LEU A 97 -1.43 -4.62 1.93
N GLU A 98 -0.71 -5.75 1.85
CA GLU A 98 -1.22 -7.06 2.24
C GLU A 98 -1.70 -7.04 3.70
N GLN A 99 -0.91 -6.48 4.63
CA GLN A 99 -1.34 -6.33 6.03
C GLN A 99 -2.55 -5.39 6.17
N LEU A 100 -2.54 -4.25 5.49
CA LEU A 100 -3.63 -3.27 5.55
C LEU A 100 -4.96 -3.83 5.04
N TRP A 101 -4.96 -4.73 4.06
CA TRP A 101 -6.16 -5.40 3.57
C TRP A 101 -6.56 -6.63 4.36
N ALA A 102 -5.59 -7.38 4.89
CA ALA A 102 -5.88 -8.61 5.62
C ALA A 102 -6.37 -8.35 7.05
N GLU A 103 -5.71 -7.45 7.77
CA GLU A 103 -5.95 -7.21 9.20
C GLU A 103 -6.19 -5.72 9.54
N GLY A 104 -5.99 -4.83 8.56
CA GLY A 104 -6.11 -3.39 8.74
C GLY A 104 -7.43 -2.80 8.23
N PRO A 105 -7.58 -1.47 8.33
CA PRO A 105 -8.76 -0.75 7.85
C PRO A 105 -8.77 -0.51 6.32
N GLY A 106 -7.80 -1.05 5.57
CA GLY A 106 -7.58 -0.74 4.15
C GLY A 106 -6.38 0.18 3.91
N SER A 107 -6.07 0.46 2.63
CA SER A 107 -4.87 1.21 2.22
C SER A 107 -5.13 2.62 1.67
N GLY A 108 -6.37 2.94 1.28
CA GLY A 108 -6.67 4.14 0.50
C GLY A 108 -6.05 4.10 -0.91
N PRO A 109 -5.94 5.25 -1.60
CA PRO A 109 -5.29 5.35 -2.91
C PRO A 109 -3.80 5.03 -2.85
N VAL A 110 -3.32 4.27 -3.83
CA VAL A 110 -1.92 3.81 -3.90
C VAL A 110 -1.44 3.85 -5.33
N ALA A 111 -0.26 4.44 -5.53
CA ALA A 111 0.41 4.44 -6.82
C ALA A 111 1.78 3.75 -6.75
N THR A 112 2.35 3.46 -7.91
CA THR A 112 3.77 3.13 -8.04
C THR A 112 4.47 4.17 -8.89
N HIS A 113 5.71 4.48 -8.53
CA HIS A 113 6.57 5.36 -9.30
C HIS A 113 8.04 4.99 -9.03
N ARG A 114 8.82 4.76 -10.09
CA ARG A 114 10.28 4.47 -10.03
C ARG A 114 10.67 3.38 -9.00
N GLY A 115 9.96 2.26 -9.01
CA GLY A 115 10.26 1.12 -8.11
C GLY A 115 9.84 1.34 -6.65
N ARG A 116 9.02 2.35 -6.38
CA ARG A 116 8.48 2.65 -5.06
C ARG A 116 6.97 2.71 -5.08
N LEU A 117 6.36 2.42 -3.93
CA LEU A 117 4.93 2.58 -3.70
C LEU A 117 4.70 3.93 -3.03
N LEU A 118 3.72 4.66 -3.54
CA LEU A 118 3.25 5.93 -3.01
C LEU A 118 1.92 5.66 -2.32
N LEU A 119 1.91 5.58 -0.99
CA LEU A 119 0.69 5.45 -0.20
C LEU A 119 0.17 6.85 0.12
N PHE A 120 -1.03 7.18 -0.34
CA PHE A 120 -1.67 8.44 -0.01
C PHE A 120 -2.22 8.34 1.40
N ALA A 121 -1.88 9.32 2.24
CA ALA A 121 -2.14 9.30 3.67
C ALA A 121 -2.84 10.58 4.10
N ALA A 122 -3.45 10.55 5.29
CA ALA A 122 -4.11 11.74 5.84
C ALA A 122 -3.08 12.88 6.03
N PRO A 123 -3.42 14.14 5.74
CA PRO A 123 -2.54 15.28 5.98
C PRO A 123 -1.98 15.31 7.41
N GLY A 124 -0.68 15.64 7.55
CA GLY A 124 0.05 15.61 8.82
C GLY A 124 0.71 14.26 9.13
N THR A 125 0.40 13.21 8.38
CA THR A 125 1.05 11.90 8.49
C THR A 125 2.55 12.00 8.21
N ALA A 126 2.96 12.77 7.22
CA ALA A 126 4.36 12.91 6.84
C ALA A 126 5.23 13.52 7.95
N GLN A 127 4.64 14.39 8.77
CA GLN A 127 5.31 14.97 9.93
C GLN A 127 5.35 14.00 11.13
N ARG A 128 4.25 13.27 11.36
CA ARG A 128 4.08 12.47 12.58
C ARG A 128 4.67 11.06 12.47
N LEU A 129 4.60 10.43 11.31
CA LEU A 129 5.04 9.04 11.11
C LEU A 129 6.55 8.84 11.38
N PRO A 130 7.48 9.70 10.90
CA PRO A 130 8.90 9.53 11.21
C PRO A 130 9.19 9.56 12.72
N SER A 131 8.51 10.45 13.45
CA SER A 131 8.61 10.52 14.91
C SER A 131 8.13 9.21 15.54
N LEU A 132 6.94 8.71 15.16
CA LEU A 132 6.42 7.44 15.70
C LEU A 132 7.33 6.25 15.42
N LEU A 133 7.91 6.16 14.21
CA LEU A 133 8.86 5.13 13.86
C LEU A 133 10.15 5.22 14.68
N SER A 134 10.62 6.44 14.97
CA SER A 134 11.74 6.64 15.88
C SER A 134 11.40 6.18 17.30
N TRP A 135 10.19 6.44 17.81
CA TRP A 135 9.80 5.95 19.14
C TRP A 135 9.76 4.41 19.25
N GLU A 136 9.35 3.70 18.20
CA GLU A 136 9.42 2.22 18.18
C GLU A 136 10.85 1.67 18.20
N GLU A 137 11.83 2.47 17.74
CA GLU A 137 13.25 2.11 17.79
C GLU A 137 13.84 2.24 19.22
N TRP A 138 13.31 3.17 20.03
CA TRP A 138 13.81 3.50 21.39
C TRP A 138 12.94 2.97 22.56
N GLY A 139 11.91 2.16 22.31
CA GLY A 139 10.99 1.67 23.35
C GLY A 139 11.71 1.02 24.56
N THR A 140 11.21 1.30 25.77
CA THR A 140 11.83 1.08 27.10
C THR A 140 12.03 -0.38 27.55
N GLY A 141 12.50 -1.27 26.69
CA GLY A 141 12.77 -2.66 27.06
C GLY A 141 13.79 -3.29 26.14
N HIS A 142 13.46 -3.38 24.85
CA HIS A 142 14.32 -3.78 23.72
C HIS A 142 13.74 -3.08 22.47
N PRO A 143 14.54 -2.72 21.45
CA PRO A 143 14.01 -2.15 20.21
C PRO A 143 12.91 -3.07 19.65
N ARG A 144 11.67 -2.58 19.59
CA ARG A 144 10.53 -3.38 19.08
C ARG A 144 10.67 -3.63 17.58
N VAL A 145 11.38 -2.73 16.90
CA VAL A 145 11.83 -2.82 15.51
C VAL A 145 13.24 -2.24 15.45
N PRO A 146 14.29 -3.03 15.14
CA PRO A 146 15.61 -2.47 14.89
C PRO A 146 15.57 -1.52 13.69
N ARG A 147 16.20 -0.35 13.79
CA ARG A 147 16.24 0.65 12.69
C ARG A 147 16.80 0.07 11.38
N ALA A 148 17.73 -0.89 11.47
CA ALA A 148 18.29 -1.61 10.32
C ALA A 148 17.26 -2.49 9.57
N SER A 149 16.13 -2.82 10.22
CA SER A 149 15.06 -3.64 9.64
C SER A 149 14.02 -2.81 8.88
N LEU A 150 14.02 -1.49 9.05
CA LEU A 150 13.15 -0.59 8.31
C LEU A 150 13.87 -0.08 7.06
N PRO A 151 13.28 -0.23 5.86
CA PRO A 151 13.83 0.39 4.67
C PRO A 151 13.72 1.91 4.75
N ALA A 152 14.46 2.62 3.90
CA ALA A 152 14.37 4.08 3.79
C ALA A 152 12.98 4.53 3.33
N LEU A 153 12.10 4.89 4.28
CA LEU A 153 10.79 5.48 4.02
C LEU A 153 10.96 6.98 3.81
N LEU A 154 10.27 7.55 2.81
CA LEU A 154 10.24 8.98 2.56
C LEU A 154 8.83 9.48 2.82
N CYS A 155 8.70 10.57 3.58
CA CYS A 155 7.42 11.17 3.91
C CYS A 155 7.33 12.53 3.20
N HIS A 156 6.33 12.69 2.35
CA HIS A 156 6.06 13.92 1.60
C HIS A 156 4.84 14.61 2.17
N GLY A 157 5.02 15.81 2.72
CA GLY A 157 3.99 16.59 3.39
C GLY A 157 3.91 18.03 2.87
N THR A 158 3.53 18.96 3.74
CA THR A 158 3.43 20.38 3.38
C THR A 158 4.76 20.91 2.83
N GLY A 159 4.70 21.49 1.63
CA GLY A 159 5.87 22.03 0.92
C GLY A 159 6.52 21.05 -0.05
N ASP A 160 6.17 19.77 0.00
CA ASP A 160 6.59 18.77 -0.96
C ASP A 160 5.61 18.66 -2.14
N ALA A 161 6.06 18.04 -3.22
CA ALA A 161 5.22 17.67 -4.34
C ALA A 161 5.57 16.27 -4.86
N VAL A 162 4.57 15.56 -5.37
CA VAL A 162 4.72 14.19 -5.88
C VAL A 162 4.19 14.07 -7.30
N THR A 163 4.83 13.21 -8.08
CA THR A 163 4.29 12.80 -9.39
C THR A 163 3.18 11.78 -9.18
N VAL A 164 1.99 12.10 -9.65
CA VAL A 164 0.84 11.19 -9.65
C VAL A 164 0.68 10.52 -11.01
N PRO A 165 0.24 9.26 -11.06
CA PRO A 165 -0.07 8.61 -12.33
C PRO A 165 -1.12 9.37 -13.15
N PRO A 166 -1.14 9.17 -14.48
CA PRO A 166 -2.19 9.73 -15.32
C PRO A 166 -3.58 9.22 -14.90
N LEU A 167 -4.63 9.96 -15.25
CA LEU A 167 -6.01 9.58 -14.97
C LEU A 167 -6.41 8.32 -15.76
N VAL A 168 -5.91 8.23 -16.99
CA VAL A 168 -6.08 7.09 -17.88
C VAL A 168 -4.72 6.47 -18.15
N ALA A 169 -4.61 5.15 -18.06
CA ALA A 169 -3.38 4.46 -18.37
C ALA A 169 -2.96 4.72 -19.83
N GLY A 170 -1.75 5.27 -20.02
CA GLY A 170 -1.16 5.44 -21.34
C GLY A 170 -0.50 4.14 -21.84
N PRO A 171 -0.22 4.03 -23.15
CA PRO A 171 0.35 2.81 -23.78
C PRO A 171 1.82 2.51 -23.40
N GLY A 172 2.38 3.13 -22.35
CA GLY A 172 3.78 3.00 -21.95
C GLY A 172 3.98 2.21 -20.64
N ALA A 173 4.81 1.16 -20.67
CA ALA A 173 5.04 0.25 -19.53
C ALA A 173 5.97 0.78 -18.42
N GLY A 174 6.44 2.03 -18.49
CA GLY A 174 7.50 2.57 -17.60
C GLY A 174 7.09 3.73 -16.69
N GLY A 175 5.88 4.26 -16.84
CA GLY A 175 5.42 5.45 -16.12
C GLY A 175 4.87 5.17 -14.71
N PRO A 176 4.55 6.23 -13.93
CA PRO A 176 3.76 6.06 -12.72
C PRO A 176 2.41 5.41 -13.06
N ARG A 177 1.93 4.50 -12.20
CA ARG A 177 0.63 3.81 -12.36
C ARG A 177 -0.11 3.66 -11.03
N TRP A 178 -1.44 3.68 -11.07
CA TRP A 178 -2.27 3.36 -9.91
C TRP A 178 -2.26 1.85 -9.62
N LEU A 179 -2.12 1.48 -8.35
CA LEU A 179 -2.46 0.15 -7.84
C LEU A 179 -3.87 0.15 -7.25
N VAL A 180 -4.23 1.26 -6.60
CA VAL A 180 -5.58 1.56 -6.13
C VAL A 180 -5.83 3.01 -6.51
N ALA A 181 -6.61 3.22 -7.57
CA ALA A 181 -6.96 4.55 -8.03
C ALA A 181 -8.01 5.19 -7.10
N PRO A 182 -7.97 6.52 -6.91
CA PRO A 182 -9.05 7.21 -6.23
C PRO A 182 -10.33 7.16 -7.07
N ASP A 183 -11.42 6.78 -6.43
CA ASP A 183 -12.74 6.58 -7.05
C ASP A 183 -13.82 7.54 -6.50
N THR A 184 -13.52 8.27 -5.43
CA THR A 184 -14.43 9.20 -4.75
C THR A 184 -13.77 10.54 -4.46
N ARG A 185 -14.59 11.55 -4.15
CA ARG A 185 -14.14 12.90 -3.79
C ARG A 185 -13.57 13.00 -2.38
N ASN A 186 -13.94 12.04 -1.51
CA ASN A 186 -13.48 11.95 -0.12
C ASN A 186 -12.96 10.54 0.14
N PRO A 187 -11.83 10.14 -0.45
CA PRO A 187 -11.28 8.81 -0.21
C PRO A 187 -10.86 8.69 1.25
N TRP A 188 -11.04 7.51 1.82
CA TRP A 188 -10.44 7.21 3.11
C TRP A 188 -8.91 7.20 2.96
N LEU A 189 -8.21 7.84 3.90
CA LEU A 189 -6.75 7.93 3.91
C LEU A 189 -6.21 7.38 5.24
N PRO A 190 -5.24 6.43 5.21
CA PRO A 190 -4.61 5.95 6.42
C PRO A 190 -3.88 7.09 7.13
N GLY A 191 -4.10 7.19 8.44
CA GLY A 191 -3.34 8.09 9.31
C GLY A 191 -1.97 7.52 9.70
N PRO A 192 -1.17 8.30 10.46
CA PRO A 192 0.18 7.89 10.86
C PRO A 192 0.20 6.62 11.71
N ASP A 193 -0.79 6.43 12.58
CA ASP A 193 -0.86 5.25 13.46
C ASP A 193 -1.16 3.96 12.67
N VAL A 194 -1.97 4.06 11.61
CA VAL A 194 -2.29 2.93 10.72
C VAL A 194 -1.07 2.52 9.89
N LEU A 195 -0.33 3.49 9.36
CA LEU A 195 0.89 3.21 8.61
C LEU A 195 2.02 2.70 9.53
N LEU A 196 2.13 3.22 10.75
CA LEU A 196 3.04 2.68 11.77
C LEU A 196 2.71 1.21 12.05
N TRP A 197 1.44 0.90 12.30
CA TRP A 197 0.98 -0.47 12.55
C TRP A 197 1.39 -1.42 11.41
N ALA A 198 1.17 -1.01 10.14
CA ALA A 198 1.55 -1.82 8.98
C ALA A 198 3.07 -2.02 8.89
N CYS A 199 3.87 -0.96 9.12
CA CYS A 199 5.33 -1.05 9.16
C CYS A 199 5.81 -2.04 10.23
N VAL A 200 5.27 -1.95 11.45
CA VAL A 200 5.65 -2.82 12.58
C VAL A 200 5.27 -4.27 12.30
N ARG A 201 4.10 -4.53 11.70
CA ARG A 201 3.69 -5.89 11.32
C ARG A 201 4.65 -6.50 10.29
N VAL A 202 4.93 -5.77 9.21
CA VAL A 202 5.83 -6.26 8.15
C VAL A 202 7.23 -6.55 8.69
N THR A 203 7.75 -5.69 9.56
CA THR A 203 9.08 -5.89 10.16
C THR A 203 9.14 -7.07 11.12
N ARG A 204 8.11 -7.29 11.94
CA ARG A 204 8.03 -8.47 12.83
C ARG A 204 7.89 -9.77 12.05
N SER A 205 7.12 -9.79 10.97
CA SER A 205 7.01 -10.96 10.10
C SER A 205 8.30 -11.28 9.33
N ALA A 206 9.18 -10.30 9.16
CA ALA A 206 10.47 -10.47 8.49
C ALA A 206 11.61 -10.82 9.46
N ALA A 207 11.43 -10.63 10.77
CA ALA A 207 12.43 -11.01 11.76
C ALA A 207 12.56 -12.54 11.77
N PRO A 208 13.79 -13.08 11.73
CA PRO A 208 13.98 -14.52 11.86
C PRO A 208 13.36 -14.95 13.19
N SER A 209 12.51 -15.97 13.14
CA SER A 209 12.04 -16.63 14.34
C SER A 209 13.26 -17.19 15.07
N THR A 210 13.70 -16.54 16.14
CA THR A 210 14.70 -17.11 17.06
C THR A 210 14.21 -18.43 17.69
N THR A 211 12.91 -18.73 17.55
CA THR A 211 12.27 -20.00 17.94
C THR A 211 12.14 -21.01 16.78
N GLY A 212 12.89 -20.85 15.70
CA GLY A 212 12.99 -21.88 14.67
C GLY A 212 14.01 -22.92 15.12
N ASN A 213 13.56 -24.13 15.46
CA ASN A 213 14.43 -25.30 15.62
C ASN A 213 15.38 -25.36 14.41
N SER A 214 16.65 -25.03 14.64
CA SER A 214 17.69 -25.22 13.65
C SER A 214 17.69 -26.70 13.25
N ILE A 215 17.39 -26.96 11.97
CA ILE A 215 17.52 -28.30 11.37
C ILE A 215 19.00 -28.64 11.14
N PHE A 216 19.88 -27.64 11.26
CA PHE A 216 21.31 -27.87 11.40
C PHE A 216 21.58 -28.27 12.85
N PRO A 217 22.06 -29.50 13.10
CA PRO A 217 22.54 -29.83 14.43
C PRO A 217 23.63 -28.83 14.83
N PRO A 218 23.71 -28.41 16.10
CA PRO A 218 24.82 -27.60 16.56
C PRO A 218 26.12 -28.34 16.21
N ALA A 219 27.10 -27.62 15.67
CA ALA A 219 28.40 -28.18 15.37
C ALA A 219 28.93 -28.86 16.64
N ASP A 220 29.11 -30.19 16.57
CA ASP A 220 29.66 -30.97 17.67
C ASP A 220 31.06 -30.42 18.00
N PRO A 221 31.27 -29.81 19.19
CA PRO A 221 32.56 -29.25 19.57
C PRO A 221 33.67 -30.32 19.66
N GLY A 222 33.32 -31.61 19.56
CA GLY A 222 34.26 -32.74 19.58
C GLY A 222 34.68 -33.26 18.21
N ALA A 223 34.20 -32.70 17.09
CA ALA A 223 34.55 -33.19 15.75
C ALA A 223 36.01 -32.83 15.38
N ASN A 224 36.94 -33.70 15.73
CA ASN A 224 38.35 -33.56 15.38
C ASN A 224 38.57 -33.96 13.91
N VAL A 225 38.42 -33.00 13.00
CA VAL A 225 38.70 -33.17 11.57
C VAL A 225 40.21 -33.27 11.39
N TYR A 226 40.71 -34.50 11.24
CA TYR A 226 42.11 -34.74 10.93
C TYR A 226 42.40 -34.30 9.49
N ASP A 227 43.33 -33.36 9.35
CA ASP A 227 43.88 -32.94 8.07
C ASP A 227 44.76 -34.05 7.48
N VAL A 228 44.22 -34.77 6.50
CA VAL A 228 44.89 -35.87 5.77
C VAL A 228 45.73 -35.38 4.58
N SER A 229 45.88 -34.07 4.37
CA SER A 229 46.67 -33.52 3.25
C SER A 229 48.19 -33.64 3.44
N ARG A 230 48.66 -34.16 4.59
CA ARG A 230 50.08 -34.50 4.83
C ARG A 230 50.35 -36.00 4.84
N ARG A 231 50.07 -36.69 3.73
CA ARG A 231 50.72 -37.96 3.43
C ARG A 231 51.33 -37.95 2.04
N ARG A 232 52.67 -37.88 2.08
CA ARG A 232 53.69 -38.06 1.03
C ARG A 232 54.02 -36.82 0.22
#